data_AF-A0A7X0G6T9-F1
#
_entry.id   AF-A0A7X0G6T9-F1
#
_cell.length_a   1.000
_cell.length_b   1.000
_cell.length_c   1.000
_cell.angle_alpha   90.00
_cell.angle_beta   90.00
_cell.angle_gamma   90.00
#
_symmetry.space_group_name_H-M   'P 1'
#
loop_
_entity.id
_entity.type
_entity.pdbx_description
1 polymer ?
#
loop_
_entity_poly.entity_id
_entity_poly.type
_entity_poly.pdbx_seq_one_letter_code
_entity_poly.pdbx_strand_id
1 'polypeptide(L)'
;MESVPLKDARSRLGRIHSSAAHGQPVEITRHGSAPVVVVSKTMYDVMFADHLRWQAERFRKALDEGTVPEGTLVIHRDDLERWREATPEEWAAGELNA
;
A
#
# COMPACT_ATOMS: atom_id res chain seq x y z
N MET A 1 -4.79 -14.62 -14.49
CA MET A 1 -5.50 -13.35 -14.29
C MET A 1 -6.12 -12.95 -15.62
N GLU A 2 -7.43 -12.76 -15.66
CA GLU A 2 -8.13 -12.29 -16.87
C GLU A 2 -7.93 -10.77 -17.01
N SER A 3 -7.79 -10.25 -18.24
CA SER A 3 -7.65 -8.81 -18.51
C SER A 3 -8.77 -8.35 -19.44
N VAL A 4 -9.49 -7.29 -19.06
CA VAL A 4 -10.70 -6.81 -19.73
C VAL A 4 -10.58 -5.30 -20.01
N PRO A 5 -10.75 -4.85 -21.27
CA PRO A 5 -10.80 -3.42 -21.57
C PRO A 5 -11.97 -2.73 -20.84
N LEU A 6 -11.77 -1.50 -20.36
CA LEU A 6 -12.79 -0.72 -19.65
C LEU A 6 -14.12 -0.61 -20.41
N LYS A 7 -14.04 -0.50 -21.74
CA LYS A 7 -15.22 -0.47 -22.63
C LYS A 7 -16.10 -1.73 -22.51
N ASP A 8 -15.49 -2.89 -22.25
CA ASP A 8 -16.15 -4.19 -22.16
C ASP A 8 -16.43 -4.56 -20.70
N ALA A 9 -15.70 -3.97 -19.74
CA ALA A 9 -15.88 -4.22 -18.33
C ALA A 9 -17.29 -3.85 -17.85
N ARG A 10 -17.87 -2.76 -18.38
CA ARG A 10 -19.20 -2.28 -17.98
C ARG A 10 -20.32 -3.29 -18.28
N SER A 11 -20.26 -3.99 -19.41
CA SER A 11 -21.26 -5.01 -19.75
C SER A 11 -21.02 -6.35 -19.03
N ARG A 12 -19.81 -6.55 -18.47
CA ARG A 12 -19.37 -7.80 -17.85
C ARG A 12 -19.25 -7.72 -16.32
N LEU A 13 -19.73 -6.66 -15.68
CA LEU A 13 -19.57 -6.40 -14.24
C LEU A 13 -19.97 -7.59 -13.36
N GLY A 14 -21.11 -8.25 -13.64
CA GLY A 14 -21.55 -9.41 -12.86
C GLY A 14 -20.56 -10.58 -12.90
N ARG A 15 -19.97 -10.85 -14.08
CA ARG A 15 -18.94 -11.88 -14.24
C ARG A 15 -17.65 -11.49 -13.54
N ILE A 16 -17.21 -10.24 -13.70
CA ILE A 16 -16.02 -9.70 -13.03
C ILE A 16 -16.15 -9.82 -11.51
N HIS A 17 -17.31 -9.43 -10.95
CA HIS A 17 -17.60 -9.55 -9.53
C HIS A 17 -17.55 -11.01 -9.06
N SER A 18 -18.23 -11.92 -9.77
CA SER A 18 -18.23 -13.35 -9.42
C SER A 18 -16.82 -13.95 -9.45
N SER A 19 -16.04 -13.67 -10.49
CA SER A 19 -14.63 -14.10 -10.58
C SER A 19 -13.81 -13.60 -9.39
N ALA A 20 -13.88 -12.30 -9.09
CA ALA A 20 -13.14 -11.72 -7.97
C ALA A 20 -13.58 -12.30 -6.62
N ALA A 21 -14.88 -12.45 -6.39
CA ALA A 21 -15.44 -13.03 -5.17
C ALA A 21 -14.98 -14.48 -4.94
N HIS A 22 -14.78 -15.25 -6.01
CA HIS A 22 -14.25 -16.62 -5.96
C HIS A 22 -12.72 -16.70 -6.02
N GLY A 23 -12.03 -15.57 -5.76
CA GLY A 23 -10.57 -15.53 -5.62
C GLY A 23 -9.80 -15.51 -6.94
N GLN A 24 -10.45 -15.16 -8.04
CA GLN A 24 -9.80 -14.97 -9.34
C GLN A 24 -9.71 -13.47 -9.64
N PRO A 25 -8.51 -12.85 -9.50
CA PRO A 25 -8.31 -11.45 -9.88
C PRO A 25 -8.64 -11.19 -11.34
N VAL A 26 -9.24 -10.04 -11.61
CA VAL A 26 -9.52 -9.55 -12.96
C VAL A 26 -8.93 -8.16 -13.12
N GLU A 27 -8.09 -8.00 -14.14
CA GLU A 27 -7.51 -6.72 -14.52
C GLU A 27 -8.45 -5.97 -15.47
N ILE A 28 -8.63 -4.68 -15.24
CA ILE A 28 -9.37 -3.76 -16.10
C ILE A 28 -8.37 -2.77 -16.69
N THR A 29 -8.30 -2.71 -18.02
CA THR A 29 -7.33 -1.88 -18.75
C THR A 29 -8.01 -0.68 -19.43
N ARG A 30 -7.32 0.46 -19.48
CA ARG A 30 -7.76 1.64 -20.24
C ARG A 30 -6.55 2.20 -21.01
N HIS A 31 -6.75 2.52 -22.28
CA HIS A 31 -5.70 3.14 -23.09
C HIS A 31 -5.20 4.45 -22.45
N GLY A 32 -3.89 4.57 -22.27
CA GLY A 32 -3.26 5.76 -21.69
C GLY A 32 -3.40 5.89 -20.17
N SER A 33 -3.76 4.83 -19.46
CA SER A 33 -3.83 4.84 -17.99
C SER A 33 -3.29 3.53 -17.41
N ALA A 34 -2.85 3.57 -16.16
CA ALA A 34 -2.48 2.36 -15.44
C ALA A 34 -3.70 1.43 -15.32
N PRO A 35 -3.52 0.11 -15.47
CA PRO A 35 -4.59 -0.86 -15.27
C PRO A 35 -5.00 -0.92 -13.80
N VAL A 36 -6.23 -1.38 -13.56
CA VAL A 36 -6.80 -1.54 -12.22
C VAL A 36 -7.13 -3.01 -12.00
N VAL A 37 -6.81 -3.58 -10.85
CA VAL A 37 -7.10 -5.00 -10.55
C VAL A 37 -8.26 -5.09 -9.56
N VAL A 38 -9.26 -5.88 -9.92
CA VAL A 38 -10.39 -6.21 -9.05
C VAL A 38 -10.10 -7.55 -8.37
N VAL A 39 -10.11 -7.55 -7.04
CA VAL A 39 -9.91 -8.71 -6.17
C VAL A 39 -11.04 -8.77 -5.13
N SER A 40 -11.22 -9.91 -4.47
CA SER A 40 -12.07 -9.95 -3.28
C SER A 40 -11.46 -9.11 -2.16
N LYS A 41 -12.31 -8.56 -1.28
CA LYS A 41 -11.86 -7.85 -0.09
C LYS A 41 -10.93 -8.70 0.77
N THR A 42 -11.28 -9.96 1.00
CA THR A 42 -10.46 -10.90 1.77
C THR A 42 -9.07 -11.06 1.17
N MET A 43 -8.95 -11.17 -0.16
CA MET A 43 -7.66 -11.27 -0.83
C MET A 43 -6.86 -9.97 -0.70
N TYR A 44 -7.51 -8.82 -0.83
CA TYR A 44 -6.87 -7.52 -0.59
C TYR A 44 -6.34 -7.41 0.83
N ASP A 45 -7.14 -7.76 1.83
CA ASP A 45 -6.77 -7.66 3.25
C ASP A 45 -5.57 -8.56 3.56
N VAL A 46 -5.51 -9.77 2.99
CA VAL A 46 -4.36 -10.69 3.12
C VAL A 46 -3.11 -10.09 2.46
N MET A 47 -3.21 -9.62 1.21
CA MET A 47 -2.09 -9.00 0.49
C MET A 47 -1.56 -7.77 1.24
N PHE A 48 -2.45 -6.97 1.80
CA PHE A 48 -2.10 -5.81 2.60
C PHE A 48 -1.38 -6.20 3.90
N ALA A 49 -1.89 -7.20 4.63
CA ALA A 49 -1.24 -7.72 5.82
C ALA A 49 0.16 -8.29 5.52
N ASP A 50 0.31 -9.04 4.42
CA ASP A 50 1.60 -9.57 4.00
C ASP A 50 2.56 -8.46 3.56
N HIS A 51 2.06 -7.41 2.91
CA HIS A 51 2.85 -6.22 2.60
C HIS A 51 3.38 -5.55 3.87
N LEU A 52 2.53 -5.36 4.89
CA LEU A 52 2.95 -4.79 6.18
C LEU A 52 3.99 -5.68 6.88
N ARG A 53 3.83 -7.00 6.85
CA ARG A 53 4.83 -7.94 7.39
C ARG A 53 6.16 -7.81 6.67
N TRP A 54 6.14 -7.79 5.35
CA TRP A 54 7.34 -7.62 4.54
C TRP A 54 8.04 -6.29 4.82
N GLN A 55 7.29 -5.19 4.97
CA GLN A 55 7.85 -3.89 5.36
C GLN A 55 8.51 -3.98 6.74
N ALA A 56 7.84 -4.57 7.74
CA ALA A 56 8.41 -4.75 9.07
C ALA A 56 9.71 -5.58 9.04
N GLU A 57 9.76 -6.64 8.23
CA GLU A 57 10.97 -7.44 8.04
C GLU A 57 12.11 -6.65 7.41
N ARG A 58 11.82 -5.80 6.42
CA ARG A 58 12.80 -4.88 5.82
C ARG A 58 13.35 -3.90 6.83
N PHE A 59 12.51 -3.28 7.64
CA PHE A 59 12.96 -2.36 8.69
C PHE A 59 13.80 -3.07 9.73
N ARG A 60 13.39 -4.27 10.18
CA ARG A 60 14.18 -5.08 11.10
C ARG A 60 15.57 -5.40 10.54
N LYS A 61 15.64 -5.86 9.30
CA LYS A 61 16.92 -6.14 8.63
C LYS A 61 17.80 -4.89 8.53
N ALA A 62 17.22 -3.75 8.18
CA ALA A 62 17.95 -2.49 8.09
C ALA A 62 18.54 -2.09 9.45
N LEU A 63 17.77 -2.24 10.54
CA LEU A 63 18.24 -2.01 11.90
C LEU A 63 19.40 -2.95 12.28
N ASP A 64 19.28 -4.25 11.97
CA ASP A 64 20.35 -5.24 12.23
C ASP A 64 21.64 -4.90 11.47
N GLU A 65 21.51 -4.33 10.27
CA GLU A 65 22.63 -3.88 9.42
C GLU A 65 23.12 -2.46 9.77
N GLY A 66 22.49 -1.77 10.73
CA GLY A 66 22.83 -0.39 11.10
C GLY A 66 22.53 0.65 10.02
N THR A 67 21.58 0.36 9.12
CA THR A 67 21.17 1.24 8.02
C THR A 67 19.79 1.87 8.28
N VAL A 68 19.59 3.06 7.73
CA VAL A 68 18.29 3.76 7.76
C VAL A 68 17.70 3.70 6.35
N PRO A 69 16.57 3.01 6.13
CA PRO A 69 15.94 2.97 4.81
C PRO A 69 15.48 4.36 4.36
N GLU A 70 15.48 4.59 3.06
CA GLU A 70 14.96 5.83 2.46
C GLU A 70 13.50 6.08 2.87
N GLY A 71 13.18 7.34 3.17
CA GLY A 71 11.84 7.74 3.64
C GLY A 71 11.56 7.40 5.11
N THR A 72 12.55 6.91 5.87
CA THR A 72 12.41 6.66 7.31
C THR A 72 12.72 7.93 8.10
N LEU A 73 11.78 8.38 8.93
CA LEU A 73 12.03 9.41 9.93
C LEU A 73 12.83 8.82 11.10
N VAL A 74 14.00 9.39 11.39
CA VAL A 74 14.82 9.01 12.55
C VAL A 74 14.50 9.93 13.71
N ILE A 75 13.90 9.37 14.76
CA ILE A 75 13.60 10.10 16.00
C ILE A 75 14.62 9.69 17.07
N HIS A 76 15.43 10.65 17.52
CA HIS A 76 16.31 10.46 18.65
C HIS A 76 15.52 10.51 19.96
N ARG A 77 16.02 9.81 20.99
CA ARG A 77 15.36 9.75 22.31
C ARG A 77 15.15 11.13 22.92
N ASP A 78 16.07 12.05 22.67
CA ASP A 78 16.02 13.42 23.21
C ASP A 78 14.92 14.28 22.57
N ASP A 79 14.46 13.91 21.37
CA ASP A 79 13.39 14.61 20.64
C ASP A 79 12.02 13.93 20.78
N LEU A 80 11.93 12.84 21.54
CA LEU A 80 10.75 11.96 21.56
C LEU A 80 9.50 12.66 22.13
N GLU A 81 9.65 13.53 23.13
CA GLU A 81 8.55 14.35 23.65
C GLU A 81 8.10 15.41 22.64
N ARG A 82 9.04 16.02 21.90
CA ARG A 82 8.73 17.04 20.88
C ARG A 82 7.94 16.42 19.73
N TRP A 83 8.34 15.23 19.28
CA TRP A 83 7.59 14.47 18.26
C TRP A 83 6.21 14.01 18.73
N ARG A 84 6.06 13.72 20.02
CA ARG A 84 4.75 13.37 20.59
C ARG A 84 3.76 14.54 20.54
N GLU A 85 4.26 15.77 20.62
CA GLU A 85 3.49 17.01 20.55
C GLU A 85 3.40 17.61 19.13
N ALA A 86 4.07 17.01 18.15
CA ALA A 86 4.16 17.53 16.78
C ALA A 86 2.80 17.55 16.06
N THR A 87 2.61 18.55 15.20
CA THR A 87 1.40 18.70 14.39
C THR A 87 1.36 17.67 13.25
N PRO A 88 0.18 17.39 12.68
CA PRO A 88 0.06 16.51 11.50
C PRO A 88 0.93 16.95 10.32
N GLU A 89 1.13 18.25 10.13
CA GLU A 89 1.99 18.82 9.09
C GLU A 89 3.48 18.50 9.35
N GLU A 90 3.94 18.62 10.59
CA GLU A 90 5.31 18.23 10.98
C GLU A 90 5.55 16.73 10.81
N TRP A 91 4.55 15.90 11.16
CA TRP A 91 4.57 14.46 10.89
C TRP A 91 4.63 14.13 9.39
N ALA A 92 3.91 14.89 8.56
CA ALA A 92 3.92 14.69 7.11
C ALA A 92 5.23 15.17 6.46
N ALA A 93 5.83 16.24 6.98
CA ALA A 93 7.10 16.79 6.50
C ALA A 93 8.32 15.98 6.96
N GLY A 94 8.21 15.29 8.11
CA GLY A 94 9.33 14.57 8.71
C GLY A 94 10.36 15.51 9.36
N GLU A 95 9.98 16.75 9.65
CA GLU A 95 10.81 17.76 10.30
C GLU A 95 10.00 18.52 11.35
N LEU A 96 10.58 18.74 12.54
CA LEU A 96 9.97 19.57 13.58
C LEU A 96 10.15 21.04 13.20
N ASN A 97 9.09 21.84 13.35
CA ASN A 97 9.00 23.26 12.94
C ASN A 97 9.05 23.47 11.41
N ALA A 98 8.57 22.50 10.64
CA ALA A 98 8.43 22.57 9.19
C ALA A 98 7.43 23.65 8.72
#